data_AF-A0A914QID3-F1
#
_entry.id   AF-A0A914QID3-F1
#
_cell.length_a   1.000
_cell.length_b   1.000
_cell.length_c   1.000
_cell.angle_alpha   90.00
_cell.angle_beta   90.00
_cell.angle_gamma   90.00
#
_symmetry.space_group_name_H-M   'P 1'
#
loop_
_entity.id
_entity.type
_entity.pdbx_description
1 polymer ?
#
loop_
_entity_poly.entity_id
_entity_poly.type
_entity_poly.pdbx_seq_one_letter_code
_entity_poly.pdbx_strand_id
1 'polypeptide(L)'
;MGEGSTCIACKRGPLISALHNDWSSLVTYVDDYVNSGHFVQSYLTSEDKSSLLVLNVVTNSSTKASAEKFYESLLRYCDEFQEAGLQPLGLWYSPALDLIGVIQQCRFTIFQKGDAQMKAIIRTAASGDALQRCFVAANKFCKNEERINKVFNNDEQLVLLGDFNENYEHLCYIIRRFAEHSPIDEVQLNPVHSDSVKASFTAGFLSILLRHRLLRRFKFANLIMGITKLFLKLTTNERTASHGLWETTTRTHDSTILQISNNYRVMWFSLSYRLTKQHHRLSEDGSHRLTVGQALFQLGPQLVRRLDAYTSHSESNDDGSSSSSSETKPLYEAESEYTKMIREVIDGSIVSLWPESTLLTLPYFLADKYLLL
;
A
#
# COMPACT_ATOMS: atom_id res chain seq x y z
N MET A 1 -39.37 15.75 -11.54
CA MET A 1 -38.18 14.90 -11.35
C MET A 1 -37.19 15.74 -10.58
N GLY A 2 -37.07 15.49 -9.27
CA GLY A 2 -36.25 16.31 -8.37
C GLY A 2 -34.81 15.84 -8.41
N GLU A 3 -33.92 16.70 -8.89
CA GLU A 3 -32.49 16.56 -8.67
C GLU A 3 -32.22 16.70 -7.17
N GLY A 4 -31.92 15.58 -6.53
CA GLY A 4 -31.45 15.56 -5.14
C GLY A 4 -30.04 16.12 -5.07
N SER A 5 -29.91 17.44 -5.13
CA SER A 5 -28.67 18.13 -4.82
C SER A 5 -28.30 17.86 -3.36
N THR A 6 -27.29 17.01 -3.15
CA THR A 6 -26.65 16.78 -1.86
C THR A 6 -25.97 18.07 -1.41
N CYS A 7 -26.70 18.92 -0.67
CA CYS A 7 -26.11 20.05 0.01
C CYS A 7 -25.25 19.54 1.17
N ILE A 8 -23.93 19.64 1.03
CA ILE A 8 -23.02 19.51 2.17
C ILE A 8 -23.22 20.75 3.03
N ALA A 9 -24.02 20.62 4.08
CA ALA A 9 -24.24 21.66 5.06
C ALA A 9 -22.97 21.84 5.92
N CYS A 10 -21.99 22.60 5.41
CA CYS A 10 -20.90 23.09 6.24
C CYS A 10 -21.48 24.09 7.26
N LYS A 11 -21.58 23.68 8.53
CA LYS A 11 -21.80 24.64 9.63
C LYS A 11 -20.71 25.71 9.52
N ARG A 12 -21.10 26.96 9.29
CA ARG A 12 -20.19 28.11 9.08
C ARG A 12 -19.26 28.27 10.30
N GLY A 13 -18.08 27.67 10.23
CA GLY A 13 -16.91 28.12 10.97
C GLY A 13 -16.32 29.37 10.29
N PRO A 14 -15.37 30.06 10.93
CA PRO A 14 -14.66 31.18 10.30
C PRO A 14 -14.08 30.72 8.94
N LEU A 15 -14.33 31.52 7.90
CA LEU A 15 -13.78 31.27 6.57
C LEU A 15 -12.25 31.24 6.67
N ILE A 16 -11.66 30.09 6.38
CA ILE A 16 -10.22 29.94 6.30
C ILE A 16 -9.77 30.57 4.99
N SER A 17 -8.91 31.59 5.06
CA SER A 17 -8.18 32.09 3.90
C SER A 17 -6.97 31.20 3.61
N ALA A 18 -7.19 29.91 3.38
CA ALA A 18 -6.12 29.03 2.92
C ALA A 18 -5.92 29.26 1.42
N LEU A 19 -4.71 29.67 1.04
CA LEU A 19 -4.35 29.78 -0.38
C LEU A 19 -4.37 28.39 -1.03
N HIS A 20 -4.60 28.36 -2.35
CA HIS A 20 -4.53 27.11 -3.12
C HIS A 20 -3.16 26.43 -2.90
N ASN A 21 -3.17 25.13 -2.59
CA ASN A 21 -1.99 24.32 -2.22
C ASN A 21 -1.32 24.65 -0.87
N ASP A 22 -1.93 25.44 0.00
CA ASP A 22 -1.43 25.67 1.35
C ASP A 22 -1.82 24.54 2.33
N TRP A 23 -1.25 23.36 2.07
CA TRP A 23 -1.49 22.16 2.87
C TRP A 23 -0.99 22.30 4.31
N SER A 24 0.02 23.12 4.56
CA SER A 24 0.54 23.33 5.92
C SER A 24 -0.46 24.09 6.78
N SER A 25 -1.02 25.19 6.26
CA SER A 25 -2.08 25.91 6.97
C SER A 25 -3.34 25.07 7.14
N LEU A 26 -3.66 24.20 6.18
CA LEU A 26 -4.78 23.26 6.33
C LEU A 26 -4.53 22.24 7.46
N VAL A 27 -3.31 21.69 7.57
CA VAL A 27 -2.94 20.76 8.66
C VAL A 27 -3.07 21.47 10.00
N THR A 28 -2.45 22.65 10.15
CA THR A 28 -2.52 23.44 11.39
C THR A 28 -3.97 23.75 11.75
N TYR A 29 -4.80 24.15 10.78
CA TYR A 29 -6.21 24.42 11.05
C TYR A 29 -6.97 23.19 11.55
N VAL A 30 -6.75 22.02 10.93
CA VAL A 30 -7.38 20.77 11.36
C VAL A 30 -6.92 20.39 12.77
N ASP A 31 -5.62 20.51 13.05
CA ASP A 31 -5.05 20.25 14.38
C ASP A 31 -5.64 21.20 15.44
N ASP A 32 -5.72 22.49 15.15
CA ASP A 32 -6.33 23.50 16.03
C ASP A 32 -7.81 23.21 16.26
N TYR A 33 -8.54 22.78 15.22
CA TYR A 33 -9.94 22.40 15.35
C TYR A 33 -10.13 21.18 16.26
N VAL A 34 -9.35 20.11 16.06
CA VAL A 34 -9.43 18.89 16.90
C VAL A 34 -9.09 19.20 18.36
N ASN A 35 -8.20 20.17 18.61
CA ASN A 35 -7.84 20.63 19.95
C ASN A 35 -8.78 21.71 20.51
N SER A 36 -9.80 22.14 19.76
CA SER A 36 -10.69 23.23 20.17
C SER A 36 -11.81 22.77 21.12
N GLY A 37 -12.30 23.70 21.97
CA GLY A 37 -13.49 23.48 22.78
C GLY A 37 -14.77 23.20 21.96
N HIS A 38 -14.82 23.65 20.70
CA HIS A 38 -15.94 23.36 19.79
C HIS A 38 -15.98 21.88 19.37
N PHE A 39 -14.82 21.25 19.19
CA PHE A 39 -14.73 19.83 18.91
C PHE A 39 -15.26 19.00 20.09
N VAL A 40 -14.82 19.34 21.31
CA VAL A 40 -15.31 18.75 22.57
C VAL A 40 -16.84 18.87 22.66
N GLN A 41 -17.40 20.04 22.33
CA GLN A 41 -18.86 20.23 22.35
C GLN A 41 -19.61 19.43 21.29
N SER A 42 -19.02 19.20 20.12
CA SER A 42 -19.70 18.60 18.97
C SER A 42 -19.54 17.09 18.87
N TYR A 43 -18.42 16.54 19.35
CA TYR A 43 -18.04 15.13 19.15
C TYR A 43 -18.04 14.29 20.43
N LEU A 44 -17.96 14.89 21.63
CA LEU A 44 -18.07 14.13 22.89
C LEU A 44 -19.53 14.01 23.34
N THR A 45 -19.88 12.86 23.90
CA THR A 45 -21.21 12.60 24.46
C THR A 45 -21.43 13.38 25.76
N SER A 46 -22.67 13.52 26.21
CA SER A 46 -22.97 14.20 27.48
C SER A 46 -22.34 13.49 28.69
N GLU A 47 -22.13 12.17 28.63
CA GLU A 47 -21.43 11.39 29.68
C GLU A 47 -19.92 11.69 29.70
N ASP A 48 -19.29 11.76 28.53
CA ASP A 48 -17.88 12.15 28.41
C ASP A 48 -17.65 13.59 28.89
N LYS A 49 -18.58 14.50 28.57
CA LYS A 49 -18.58 15.89 29.02
C LYS A 49 -18.76 16.03 30.54
N SER A 50 -19.57 15.16 31.13
CA SER A 50 -19.77 15.14 32.59
C SER A 50 -18.53 14.63 33.32
N SER A 51 -17.82 13.67 32.72
CA SER A 51 -16.54 13.16 33.24
C SER A 51 -15.41 14.20 33.15
N LEU A 52 -15.43 15.07 32.13
CA LEU A 52 -14.52 16.23 32.03
C LEU A 52 -14.71 17.22 33.19
N LEU A 53 -15.95 17.50 33.57
CA LEU A 53 -16.29 18.47 34.62
C LEU A 53 -15.99 17.97 36.04
N VAL A 54 -16.06 16.66 36.28
CA VAL A 54 -15.92 16.08 37.63
C VAL A 54 -14.47 15.73 37.98
N LEU A 55 -13.62 15.38 37.01
CA LEU A 55 -12.28 14.86 37.29
C LEU A 55 -11.12 15.67 36.72
N ASN A 56 -11.33 16.64 35.81
CA ASN A 56 -10.23 17.23 35.01
C ASN A 56 -9.32 16.16 34.35
N VAL A 57 -9.81 14.93 34.22
CA VAL A 57 -9.12 13.81 33.59
C VAL A 57 -9.90 13.46 32.35
N VAL A 58 -9.46 14.02 31.22
CA VAL A 58 -9.74 13.41 29.92
C VAL A 58 -9.14 12.02 29.98
N THR A 59 -9.95 10.97 29.93
CA THR A 59 -9.40 9.65 29.60
C THR A 59 -8.93 9.75 28.16
N ASN A 60 -7.62 9.62 27.92
CA ASN A 60 -6.99 9.68 26.60
C ASN A 60 -7.66 8.76 25.55
N SER A 61 -8.49 7.80 25.97
CA SER A 61 -9.25 6.89 25.12
C SER A 61 -10.49 7.50 24.47
N SER A 62 -11.26 8.35 25.17
CA SER A 62 -12.54 8.90 24.66
C SER A 62 -12.34 10.01 23.62
N THR A 63 -11.36 10.89 23.88
CA THR A 63 -10.89 11.89 22.92
C THR A 63 -10.23 11.26 21.71
N LYS A 64 -9.45 10.19 21.89
CA LYS A 64 -8.86 9.44 20.78
C LYS A 64 -9.93 8.79 19.88
N ALA A 65 -10.92 8.10 20.45
CA ALA A 65 -12.00 7.50 19.67
C ALA A 65 -12.84 8.55 18.91
N SER A 66 -13.03 9.74 19.50
CA SER A 66 -13.75 10.85 18.86
C SER A 66 -12.93 11.49 17.73
N ALA A 67 -11.62 11.65 17.93
CA ALA A 67 -10.70 12.11 16.90
C ALA A 67 -10.63 11.11 15.73
N GLU A 68 -10.57 9.81 16.02
CA GLU A 68 -10.63 8.75 15.00
C GLU A 68 -11.90 8.87 14.15
N LYS A 69 -13.09 9.00 14.76
CA LYS A 69 -14.36 9.20 14.03
C LYS A 69 -14.37 10.46 13.17
N PHE A 70 -13.77 11.55 13.66
CA PHE A 70 -13.63 12.79 12.89
C PHE A 70 -12.76 12.56 11.65
N TYR A 71 -11.58 11.97 11.82
CA TYR A 71 -10.66 11.69 10.71
C TYR A 71 -11.24 10.68 9.71
N GLU A 72 -11.98 9.67 10.18
CA GLU A 72 -12.72 8.76 9.31
C GLU A 72 -13.77 9.49 8.48
N SER A 73 -14.52 10.40 9.10
CA SER A 73 -15.53 11.21 8.41
C SER A 73 -14.90 12.18 7.41
N LEU A 74 -13.81 12.84 7.79
CA LEU A 74 -13.06 13.75 6.93
C LEU A 74 -12.48 13.01 5.72
N LEU A 75 -11.90 11.83 5.93
CA LEU A 75 -11.40 10.97 4.85
C LEU A 75 -12.53 10.59 3.89
N ARG A 76 -13.68 10.15 4.42
CA ARG A 76 -14.85 9.81 3.62
C ARG A 76 -15.32 10.99 2.77
N TYR A 77 -15.42 12.19 3.35
CA TYR A 77 -15.81 13.38 2.57
C TYR A 77 -14.78 13.74 1.51
N CYS A 78 -13.48 13.64 1.82
CA CYS A 78 -12.42 13.83 0.82
C CYS A 78 -12.56 12.84 -0.34
N ASP A 79 -12.87 11.58 -0.07
CA ASP A 79 -13.10 10.56 -1.09
C ASP A 79 -14.36 10.88 -1.92
N GLU A 80 -15.47 11.23 -1.28
CA GLU A 80 -16.71 11.65 -1.96
C GLU A 80 -16.49 12.87 -2.87
N PHE A 81 -15.76 13.89 -2.39
CA PHE A 81 -15.40 15.06 -3.20
C PHE A 81 -14.50 14.69 -4.38
N GLN A 82 -13.54 13.79 -4.15
CA GLN A 82 -12.68 13.30 -5.22
C GLN A 82 -13.49 12.56 -6.27
N GLU A 83 -14.39 11.65 -5.86
CA GLU A 83 -15.22 10.85 -6.76
C GLU A 83 -16.26 11.67 -7.52
N ALA A 84 -16.91 12.64 -6.86
CA ALA A 84 -17.89 13.53 -7.48
C ALA A 84 -17.31 14.34 -8.64
N GLY A 85 -15.99 14.62 -8.62
CA GLY A 85 -15.29 15.30 -9.70
C GLY A 85 -14.83 14.40 -10.86
N LEU A 86 -14.99 13.06 -10.78
CA LEU A 86 -14.44 12.12 -11.76
C LEU A 86 -15.39 11.86 -12.93
N GLN A 87 -15.62 12.85 -13.77
CA GLN A 87 -16.31 12.62 -15.03
C GLN A 87 -15.38 11.93 -16.04
N PRO A 88 -15.72 10.76 -16.60
CA PRO A 88 -14.91 10.12 -17.64
C PRO A 88 -14.98 10.96 -18.93
N LEU A 89 -13.82 11.34 -19.44
CA LEU A 89 -13.67 12.13 -20.67
C LEU A 89 -13.34 11.25 -21.88
N GLY A 90 -12.57 10.17 -21.67
CA GLY A 90 -12.24 9.24 -22.75
C GLY A 90 -11.29 8.13 -22.33
N LEU A 91 -11.18 7.11 -23.18
CA LEU A 91 -10.12 6.11 -23.09
C LEU A 91 -8.85 6.64 -23.73
N TRP A 92 -7.72 6.29 -23.15
CA TRP A 92 -6.39 6.62 -23.68
C TRP A 92 -5.61 5.33 -23.88
N TYR A 93 -4.93 5.23 -25.01
CA TYR A 93 -4.02 4.14 -25.32
C TYR A 93 -2.77 4.73 -25.95
N SER A 94 -1.61 4.32 -25.45
CA SER A 94 -0.31 4.65 -26.04
C SER A 94 0.37 3.38 -26.52
N PRO A 95 0.35 3.09 -27.84
CA PRO A 95 1.02 1.93 -28.40
C PRO A 95 2.52 1.92 -28.09
N ALA A 96 3.17 3.08 -28.11
CA ALA A 96 4.61 3.21 -27.87
C ALA A 96 5.01 2.83 -26.42
N LEU A 97 4.11 3.01 -25.46
CA LEU A 97 4.35 2.68 -24.05
C LEU A 97 3.69 1.35 -23.65
N ASP A 98 2.82 0.79 -24.49
CA ASP A 98 1.90 -0.30 -24.14
C ASP A 98 1.09 -0.02 -22.86
N LEU A 99 0.61 1.22 -22.75
CA LEU A 99 -0.22 1.65 -21.63
C LEU A 99 -1.65 1.96 -22.10
N ILE A 100 -2.61 1.51 -21.32
CA ILE A 100 -4.03 1.86 -21.45
C ILE A 100 -4.51 2.55 -20.19
N GLY A 101 -5.40 3.51 -20.35
CA GLY A 101 -5.93 4.30 -19.25
C GLY A 101 -7.23 4.99 -19.57
N VAL A 102 -7.71 5.75 -18.59
CA VAL A 102 -8.90 6.57 -18.68
C VAL A 102 -8.51 8.01 -18.30
N ILE A 103 -8.88 8.93 -19.17
CA ILE A 103 -8.82 10.37 -18.89
C ILE A 103 -10.14 10.74 -18.23
N GLN A 104 -10.04 11.28 -17.02
CA GLN A 104 -11.16 11.78 -16.24
C GLN A 104 -10.92 13.25 -15.93
N GLN A 105 -11.97 14.00 -15.61
CA GLN A 105 -11.80 15.35 -15.10
C GLN A 105 -10.92 15.33 -13.84
N CYS A 106 -9.87 16.15 -13.83
CA CYS A 106 -8.87 16.25 -12.74
C CYS A 106 -8.08 14.96 -12.42
N ARG A 107 -8.19 13.88 -13.22
CA ARG A 107 -7.50 12.61 -12.95
C ARG A 107 -7.15 11.87 -14.23
N PHE A 108 -5.94 11.31 -14.26
CA PHE A 108 -5.54 10.36 -15.27
C PHE A 108 -5.26 9.00 -14.60
N THR A 109 -5.99 7.98 -15.03
CA THR A 109 -5.91 6.64 -14.44
C THR A 109 -5.31 5.67 -15.44
N ILE A 110 -4.20 5.03 -15.10
CA ILE A 110 -3.53 4.04 -15.96
C ILE A 110 -3.84 2.65 -15.42
N PHE A 111 -4.24 1.75 -16.31
CA PHE A 111 -4.39 0.34 -15.98
C PHE A 111 -3.02 -0.32 -15.92
N GLN A 112 -2.71 -0.94 -14.78
CA GLN A 112 -1.50 -1.73 -14.61
C GLN A 112 -1.85 -3.19 -14.34
N LYS A 113 -1.12 -4.10 -14.99
CA LYS A 113 -1.19 -5.54 -14.68
C LYS A 113 -0.84 -5.75 -13.20
N GLY A 114 -1.71 -6.48 -12.48
CA GLY A 114 -1.48 -6.79 -11.07
C GLY A 114 -0.22 -7.62 -10.82
N ASP A 115 0.34 -7.47 -9.61
CA ASP A 115 1.60 -8.07 -9.12
C ASP A 115 1.71 -9.57 -9.46
N ALA A 116 2.66 -9.91 -10.34
CA ALA A 116 2.84 -11.27 -10.85
C ALA A 116 3.34 -12.23 -9.76
N GLN A 117 4.21 -11.78 -8.87
CA GLN A 117 4.74 -12.58 -7.76
C GLN A 117 3.62 -12.94 -6.78
N MET A 118 2.80 -11.95 -6.40
CA MET A 118 1.66 -12.19 -5.52
C MET A 118 0.60 -13.09 -6.19
N LYS A 119 0.38 -12.91 -7.49
CA LYS A 119 -0.51 -13.80 -8.27
C LYS A 119 0.01 -15.23 -8.29
N ALA A 120 1.32 -15.44 -8.41
CA ALA A 120 1.91 -16.77 -8.40
C ALA A 120 1.67 -17.47 -7.05
N ILE A 121 1.94 -16.79 -5.94
CA ILE A 121 1.70 -17.31 -4.57
C ILE A 121 0.25 -17.75 -4.37
N ILE A 122 -0.70 -16.95 -4.88
CA ILE A 122 -2.13 -17.23 -4.72
C ILE A 122 -2.64 -18.29 -5.71
N ARG A 123 -2.20 -18.26 -6.99
CA ARG A 123 -2.70 -19.15 -8.05
C ARG A 123 -2.30 -20.61 -7.87
N THR A 124 -1.15 -20.86 -7.23
CA THR A 124 -0.69 -22.22 -6.92
C THR A 124 -1.50 -22.87 -5.82
N ALA A 125 -2.29 -22.09 -5.07
CA ALA A 125 -3.32 -22.62 -4.19
C ALA A 125 -4.65 -22.67 -4.95
N ALA A 126 -5.31 -23.82 -5.02
CA ALA A 126 -6.56 -23.97 -5.75
C ALA A 126 -7.59 -22.91 -5.30
N SER A 127 -8.16 -22.14 -6.23
CA SER A 127 -9.13 -21.09 -5.93
C SER A 127 -10.52 -21.69 -5.68
N GLY A 128 -10.74 -22.23 -4.49
CA GLY A 128 -12.08 -22.61 -4.02
C GLY A 128 -12.79 -21.45 -3.33
N ASP A 129 -14.13 -21.43 -3.39
CA ASP A 129 -14.96 -20.44 -2.68
C ASP A 129 -14.68 -20.43 -1.17
N ALA A 130 -14.35 -21.59 -0.58
CA ALA A 130 -14.00 -21.73 0.84
C ALA A 130 -12.72 -20.95 1.20
N LEU A 131 -11.65 -21.06 0.39
CA LEU A 131 -10.43 -20.28 0.60
C LEU A 131 -10.71 -18.77 0.54
N GLN A 132 -11.53 -18.34 -0.43
CA GLN A 132 -11.93 -16.93 -0.52
C GLN A 132 -12.73 -16.49 0.72
N ARG A 133 -13.63 -17.33 1.24
CA ARG A 133 -14.35 -17.04 2.50
C ARG A 133 -13.40 -16.89 3.67
N CYS A 134 -12.35 -17.71 3.80
CA CYS A 134 -11.32 -17.56 4.83
C CYS A 134 -10.64 -16.17 4.77
N PHE A 135 -10.25 -15.71 3.57
CA PHE A 135 -9.64 -14.37 3.40
C PHE A 135 -10.63 -13.23 3.71
N VAL A 136 -11.89 -13.36 3.30
CA VAL A 136 -12.93 -12.37 3.61
C VAL A 136 -13.19 -12.30 5.11
N ALA A 137 -13.26 -13.44 5.78
CA ALA A 137 -13.46 -13.54 7.22
C ALA A 137 -12.27 -12.92 7.98
N ALA A 138 -11.04 -13.26 7.61
CA ALA A 138 -9.84 -12.65 8.18
C ALA A 138 -9.80 -11.12 8.02
N ASN A 139 -10.22 -10.60 6.85
CA ASN A 139 -10.32 -9.16 6.64
C ASN A 139 -11.35 -8.50 7.57
N LYS A 140 -12.54 -9.11 7.73
CA LYS A 140 -13.57 -8.63 8.67
C LYS A 140 -13.05 -8.66 10.12
N PHE A 141 -12.36 -9.73 10.47
CA PHE A 141 -11.74 -9.92 11.79
C PHE A 141 -10.70 -8.83 12.10
N CYS A 142 -9.77 -8.55 11.17
CA CYS A 142 -8.75 -7.51 11.34
C CYS A 142 -9.35 -6.10 11.48
N LYS A 143 -10.43 -5.80 10.73
CA LYS A 143 -11.11 -4.48 10.82
C LYS A 143 -11.83 -4.24 12.15
N ASN A 144 -12.17 -5.29 12.88
CA ASN A 144 -12.92 -5.20 14.14
C ASN A 144 -12.04 -5.50 15.35
N GLU A 145 -10.78 -5.06 15.32
CA GLU A 145 -9.81 -5.19 16.41
C GLU A 145 -9.64 -6.64 16.89
N GLU A 146 -9.75 -7.60 15.97
CA GLU A 146 -9.58 -9.03 16.27
C GLU A 146 -10.62 -9.56 17.28
N ARG A 147 -11.79 -8.91 17.42
CA ARG A 147 -12.85 -9.34 18.35
C ARG A 147 -13.82 -10.30 17.68
N ILE A 148 -13.53 -11.60 17.74
CA ILE A 148 -14.29 -12.66 17.04
C ILE A 148 -15.81 -12.61 17.31
N ASN A 149 -16.22 -12.47 18.58
CA ASN A 149 -17.63 -12.44 18.98
C ASN A 149 -18.41 -11.18 18.54
N LYS A 150 -17.71 -10.12 18.08
CA LYS A 150 -18.37 -8.95 17.50
C LYS A 150 -18.64 -9.12 16.00
N VAL A 151 -17.95 -10.07 15.36
CA VAL A 151 -17.92 -10.21 13.90
C VAL A 151 -18.70 -11.44 13.45
N PHE A 152 -18.61 -12.54 14.21
CA PHE A 152 -19.18 -13.82 13.82
C PHE A 152 -20.02 -14.41 14.94
N ASN A 153 -21.22 -14.89 14.60
CA ASN A 153 -22.02 -15.72 15.50
C ASN A 153 -21.44 -17.16 15.59
N ASN A 154 -21.96 -18.00 16.49
CA ASN A 154 -21.41 -19.34 16.70
C ASN A 154 -21.54 -20.24 15.46
N ASP A 155 -22.64 -20.18 14.74
CA ASP A 155 -22.85 -20.99 13.53
C ASP A 155 -21.87 -20.58 12.41
N GLU A 156 -21.64 -19.28 12.24
CA GLU A 156 -20.65 -18.75 11.31
C GLU A 156 -19.23 -19.17 11.71
N GLN A 157 -18.91 -19.21 13.01
CA GLN A 157 -17.61 -19.68 13.49
C GLN A 157 -17.40 -21.16 13.15
N LEU A 158 -18.41 -22.01 13.29
CA LEU A 158 -18.35 -23.43 12.92
C LEU A 158 -18.16 -23.63 11.41
N VAL A 159 -18.91 -22.89 10.58
CA VAL A 159 -18.76 -22.94 9.11
C VAL A 159 -17.36 -22.48 8.70
N LEU A 160 -16.87 -21.39 9.28
CA LEU A 160 -15.52 -20.89 9.01
C LEU A 160 -14.45 -21.89 9.43
N LEU A 161 -14.61 -22.54 10.59
CA LEU A 161 -13.68 -23.58 11.02
C LEU A 161 -13.66 -24.75 10.03
N GLY A 162 -14.81 -25.14 9.49
CA GLY A 162 -14.91 -26.09 8.37
C GLY A 162 -14.12 -25.63 7.14
N ASP A 163 -14.36 -24.40 6.68
CA ASP A 163 -13.65 -23.81 5.52
C ASP A 163 -12.13 -23.78 5.73
N PHE A 164 -11.67 -23.46 6.94
CA PHE A 164 -10.26 -23.48 7.31
C PHE A 164 -9.68 -24.89 7.29
N ASN A 165 -10.38 -25.88 7.87
CA ASN A 165 -9.95 -27.27 7.90
C ASN A 165 -9.95 -27.92 6.51
N GLU A 166 -10.81 -27.48 5.59
CA GLU A 166 -10.76 -27.92 4.19
C GLU A 166 -9.56 -27.33 3.43
N ASN A 167 -9.04 -26.17 3.86
CA ASN A 167 -8.03 -25.41 3.11
C ASN A 167 -6.70 -25.22 3.86
N TYR A 168 -6.46 -25.92 4.98
CA TYR A 168 -5.30 -25.67 5.83
C TYR A 168 -3.97 -25.85 5.08
N GLU A 169 -3.86 -26.85 4.19
CA GLU A 169 -2.63 -27.08 3.41
C GLU A 169 -2.34 -25.93 2.44
N HIS A 170 -3.38 -25.43 1.78
CA HIS A 170 -3.28 -24.27 0.88
C HIS A 170 -2.89 -23.00 1.64
N LEU A 171 -3.47 -22.79 2.82
CA LEU A 171 -3.14 -21.66 3.67
C LEU A 171 -1.70 -21.76 4.20
N CYS A 172 -1.27 -22.93 4.66
CA CYS A 172 0.13 -23.17 5.06
C CYS A 172 1.09 -22.92 3.90
N TYR A 173 0.74 -23.38 2.69
CA TYR A 173 1.52 -23.12 1.48
C TYR A 173 1.65 -21.61 1.20
N ILE A 174 0.56 -20.86 1.29
CA ILE A 174 0.57 -19.40 1.09
C ILE A 174 1.44 -18.70 2.14
N ILE A 175 1.29 -19.07 3.41
CA ILE A 175 2.08 -18.53 4.54
C ILE A 175 3.56 -18.76 4.28
N ARG A 176 3.93 -20.01 4.00
CA ARG A 176 5.30 -20.42 3.73
C ARG A 176 5.88 -19.70 2.53
N ARG A 177 5.21 -19.75 1.36
CA ARG A 177 5.68 -19.09 0.14
C ARG A 177 5.83 -17.58 0.33
N PHE A 178 4.87 -16.93 0.99
CA PHE A 178 4.96 -15.49 1.23
C PHE A 178 6.13 -15.14 2.17
N ALA A 179 6.40 -15.95 3.19
CA ALA A 179 7.52 -15.74 4.10
C ALA A 179 8.88 -16.04 3.44
N GLU A 180 8.96 -17.07 2.60
CA GLU A 180 10.18 -17.49 1.90
C GLU A 180 10.54 -16.59 0.71
N HIS A 181 9.56 -15.94 0.05
CA HIS A 181 9.83 -15.04 -1.07
C HIS A 181 10.12 -13.61 -0.58
N SER A 182 11.06 -13.50 0.36
CA SER A 182 11.62 -12.20 0.75
C SER A 182 12.19 -11.50 -0.49
N PRO A 183 12.02 -10.18 -0.67
CA PRO A 183 12.49 -9.48 -1.86
C PRO A 183 14.01 -9.56 -2.11
N ILE A 184 14.78 -10.12 -1.19
CA ILE A 184 16.25 -10.22 -1.27
C ILE A 184 16.71 -11.43 -2.08
N ASP A 185 15.93 -12.52 -2.11
CA ASP A 185 16.49 -13.83 -2.43
C ASP A 185 16.50 -14.19 -3.94
N GLU A 186 15.79 -13.44 -4.80
CA GLU A 186 15.55 -13.89 -6.19
C GLU A 186 15.64 -12.83 -7.29
N VAL A 187 15.96 -11.58 -7.00
CA VAL A 187 15.96 -10.53 -8.05
C VAL A 187 17.38 -10.26 -8.53
N GLN A 188 17.70 -10.78 -9.72
CA GLN A 188 18.72 -10.16 -10.57
C GLN A 188 18.22 -8.75 -10.86
N LEU A 189 18.82 -7.77 -10.18
CA LEU A 189 18.70 -6.39 -10.60
C LEU A 189 19.18 -6.37 -12.06
N ASN A 190 18.51 -5.64 -12.94
CA ASN A 190 19.04 -5.40 -14.29
C ASN A 190 19.38 -3.92 -14.38
N PRO A 191 20.46 -3.55 -15.08
CA PRO A 191 20.79 -2.15 -15.26
C PRO A 191 19.68 -1.47 -16.06
N VAL A 192 19.04 -0.45 -15.50
CA VAL A 192 17.96 0.28 -16.20
C VAL A 192 18.50 1.60 -16.71
N HIS A 193 19.23 1.56 -17.82
CA HIS A 193 19.68 2.78 -18.49
C HIS A 193 18.54 3.43 -19.28
N SER A 194 17.74 4.29 -18.64
CA SER A 194 16.94 5.22 -19.45
C SER A 194 16.77 6.59 -18.80
N ASP A 195 17.12 7.63 -19.56
CA ASP A 195 16.73 9.01 -19.23
C ASP A 195 15.21 9.18 -19.16
N SER A 196 14.44 8.22 -19.69
CA SER A 196 12.98 8.18 -19.60
C SER A 196 12.46 8.04 -18.15
N VAL A 197 13.25 7.48 -17.22
CA VAL A 197 12.89 7.39 -15.78
C VAL A 197 12.79 8.78 -15.14
N LYS A 198 13.63 9.73 -15.58
CA LYS A 198 13.67 11.10 -15.04
C LYS A 198 12.51 11.96 -15.56
N ALA A 199 11.82 11.54 -16.62
CA ALA A 199 10.69 12.28 -17.14
C ALA A 199 9.62 12.44 -16.04
N SER A 200 9.05 13.65 -15.91
CA SER A 200 8.13 13.99 -14.82
C SER A 200 6.95 13.02 -14.71
N PHE A 201 6.39 12.63 -15.86
CA PHE A 201 5.35 11.61 -15.98
C PHE A 201 5.83 10.25 -15.47
N THR A 202 6.90 9.69 -16.03
CA THR A 202 7.41 8.35 -15.68
C THR A 202 7.77 8.27 -14.21
N ALA A 203 8.47 9.27 -13.65
CA ALA A 203 8.85 9.27 -12.25
C ALA A 203 7.62 9.34 -11.31
N GLY A 204 6.62 10.14 -11.67
CA GLY A 204 5.33 10.19 -10.97
C GLY A 204 4.60 8.84 -11.04
N PHE A 205 4.58 8.22 -12.22
CA PHE A 205 3.96 6.93 -12.44
C PHE A 205 4.65 5.80 -11.65
N LEU A 206 5.98 5.70 -11.72
CA LEU A 206 6.79 4.75 -10.95
C LEU A 206 6.58 4.93 -9.44
N SER A 207 6.56 6.18 -8.95
CA SER A 207 6.28 6.49 -7.55
C SER A 207 4.91 5.98 -7.10
N ILE A 208 3.87 6.17 -7.92
CA ILE A 208 2.52 5.66 -7.63
C ILE A 208 2.49 4.13 -7.66
N LEU A 209 3.10 3.51 -8.68
CA LEU A 209 3.14 2.06 -8.83
C LEU A 209 3.86 1.37 -7.68
N LEU A 210 5.03 1.88 -7.27
CA LEU A 210 5.83 1.34 -6.16
C LEU A 210 5.04 1.40 -4.86
N ARG A 211 4.49 2.59 -4.53
CA ARG A 211 3.67 2.76 -3.32
C ARG A 211 2.43 1.89 -3.34
N HIS A 212 1.78 1.72 -4.49
CA HIS A 212 0.63 0.83 -4.63
C HIS A 212 1.02 -0.62 -4.39
N ARG A 213 2.14 -1.09 -4.96
CA ARG A 213 2.65 -2.46 -4.77
C ARG A 213 2.98 -2.73 -3.30
N LEU A 214 3.73 -1.83 -2.66
CA LEU A 214 4.06 -1.91 -1.23
C LEU A 214 2.79 -1.95 -0.36
N LEU A 215 1.81 -1.08 -0.61
CA LEU A 215 0.55 -1.05 0.12
C LEU A 215 -0.25 -2.35 -0.04
N ARG A 216 -0.31 -2.91 -1.24
CA ARG A 216 -1.01 -4.18 -1.51
C ARG A 216 -0.34 -5.35 -0.80
N ARG A 217 0.99 -5.43 -0.84
CA ARG A 217 1.75 -6.47 -0.14
C ARG A 217 1.65 -6.33 1.39
N PHE A 218 1.68 -5.10 1.92
CA PHE A 218 1.41 -4.83 3.33
C PHE A 218 0.02 -5.32 3.75
N LYS A 219 -1.03 -4.96 2.99
CA LYS A 219 -2.39 -5.41 3.25
C LYS A 219 -2.50 -6.94 3.21
N PHE A 220 -1.82 -7.59 2.26
CA PHE A 220 -1.78 -9.04 2.17
C PHE A 220 -1.07 -9.69 3.36
N ALA A 221 0.07 -9.15 3.81
CA ALA A 221 0.75 -9.62 5.02
C ALA A 221 -0.15 -9.55 6.26
N ASN A 222 -0.88 -8.44 6.43
CA ASN A 222 -1.86 -8.30 7.52
C ASN A 222 -3.03 -9.29 7.40
N LEU A 223 -3.45 -9.64 6.18
CA LEU A 223 -4.47 -10.66 5.96
C LEU A 223 -3.96 -12.05 6.34
N ILE A 224 -2.72 -12.39 6.01
CA ILE A 224 -2.09 -13.66 6.44
C ILE A 224 -2.02 -13.72 7.97
N MET A 225 -1.54 -12.66 8.62
CA MET A 225 -1.52 -12.60 10.09
C MET A 225 -2.93 -12.72 10.68
N GLY A 226 -3.92 -12.07 10.04
CA GLY A 226 -5.33 -12.18 10.41
C GLY A 226 -5.87 -13.59 10.32
N ILE A 227 -5.50 -14.32 9.26
CA ILE A 227 -5.81 -15.74 9.07
C ILE A 227 -5.23 -16.56 10.23
N THR A 228 -3.93 -16.40 10.52
CA THR A 228 -3.26 -17.15 11.59
C THR A 228 -3.97 -16.96 12.93
N LYS A 229 -4.27 -15.71 13.28
CA LYS A 229 -4.94 -15.36 14.54
C LYS A 229 -6.40 -15.81 14.59
N LEU A 230 -7.13 -15.69 13.48
CA LEU A 230 -8.54 -16.08 13.43
C LEU A 230 -8.68 -17.60 13.60
N PHE A 231 -7.87 -18.39 12.90
CA PHE A 231 -7.88 -19.85 13.03
C PHE A 231 -7.53 -20.30 14.45
N LEU A 232 -6.51 -19.68 15.06
CA LEU A 232 -6.17 -19.95 16.47
C LEU A 232 -7.37 -19.68 17.39
N LYS A 233 -8.08 -18.56 17.21
CA LYS A 233 -9.27 -18.26 18.02
C LYS A 233 -10.40 -19.26 17.80
N LEU A 234 -10.70 -19.61 16.55
CA LEU A 234 -11.74 -20.59 16.21
C LEU A 234 -11.45 -21.95 16.84
N THR A 235 -10.22 -22.46 16.69
CA THR A 235 -9.81 -23.75 17.26
C THR A 235 -9.81 -23.76 18.79
N THR A 236 -9.42 -22.66 19.44
CA THR A 236 -9.50 -22.54 20.91
C THR A 236 -10.94 -22.46 21.43
N ASN A 237 -11.82 -21.76 20.72
CA ASN A 237 -13.24 -21.64 21.09
C ASN A 237 -13.96 -22.99 20.99
N GLU A 238 -13.74 -23.71 19.89
CA GLU A 238 -14.38 -25.00 19.61
C GLU A 238 -13.66 -26.18 20.28
N ARG A 239 -12.56 -25.93 21.00
CA ARG A 239 -11.70 -26.96 21.64
C ARG A 239 -11.26 -28.06 20.67
N THR A 240 -11.12 -27.72 19.39
CA THR A 240 -10.64 -28.62 18.34
C THR A 240 -9.11 -28.60 18.32
N ALA A 241 -8.49 -29.76 18.19
CA ALA A 241 -7.04 -29.84 18.00
C ALA A 241 -6.63 -29.15 16.69
N SER A 242 -5.58 -28.33 16.74
CA SER A 242 -4.99 -27.75 15.54
C SER A 242 -4.18 -28.81 14.77
N HIS A 243 -4.10 -28.66 13.45
CA HIS A 243 -3.27 -29.51 12.62
C HIS A 243 -1.78 -29.28 12.92
N GLY A 244 -0.99 -30.34 13.09
CA GLY A 244 0.46 -30.20 13.37
C GLY A 244 1.24 -29.44 12.28
N LEU A 245 0.82 -29.56 11.02
CA LEU A 245 1.38 -28.78 9.91
C LEU A 245 1.12 -27.28 10.10
N TRP A 246 -0.08 -26.92 10.55
CA TRP A 246 -0.45 -25.53 10.82
C TRP A 246 0.44 -24.94 11.92
N GLU A 247 0.50 -25.60 13.07
CA GLU A 247 1.30 -25.16 14.21
C GLU A 247 2.79 -24.99 13.85
N THR A 248 3.32 -25.93 13.07
CA THR A 248 4.72 -25.86 12.60
C THR A 248 4.92 -24.67 11.67
N THR A 249 4.01 -24.46 10.72
CA THR A 249 4.12 -23.38 9.73
C THR A 249 4.02 -22.01 10.39
N THR A 250 3.03 -21.80 11.27
CA THR A 250 2.84 -20.51 11.97
C THR A 250 4.00 -20.24 12.92
N ARG A 251 4.44 -21.24 13.70
CA ARG A 251 5.60 -21.09 14.60
C ARG A 251 6.88 -20.73 13.84
N THR A 252 7.07 -21.26 12.64
CA THR A 252 8.26 -21.02 11.83
C THR A 252 8.23 -19.63 11.17
N HIS A 253 7.07 -19.17 10.71
CA HIS A 253 6.99 -18.00 9.82
C HIS A 253 6.29 -16.76 10.42
N ASP A 254 5.63 -16.84 11.58
CA ASP A 254 4.87 -15.71 12.15
C ASP A 254 5.73 -14.47 12.40
N SER A 255 6.93 -14.65 12.96
CA SER A 255 7.88 -13.54 13.21
C SER A 255 8.37 -12.92 11.91
N THR A 256 8.69 -13.76 10.91
CA THR A 256 9.11 -13.32 9.57
C THR A 256 8.01 -12.53 8.88
N ILE A 257 6.76 -12.99 8.93
CA ILE A 257 5.62 -12.29 8.31
C ILE A 257 5.37 -10.95 9.00
N LEU A 258 5.48 -10.89 10.32
CA LEU A 258 5.39 -9.64 11.07
C LEU A 258 6.48 -8.65 10.65
N GLN A 259 7.72 -9.12 10.50
CA GLN A 259 8.85 -8.31 10.02
C GLN A 259 8.61 -7.80 8.59
N ILE A 260 8.24 -8.69 7.67
CA ILE A 260 7.89 -8.35 6.28
C ILE A 260 6.76 -7.30 6.24
N SER A 261 5.71 -7.48 7.05
CA SER A 261 4.61 -6.52 7.16
C SER A 261 5.10 -5.15 7.61
N ASN A 262 5.93 -5.10 8.66
CA ASN A 262 6.52 -3.86 9.16
C ASN A 262 7.41 -3.19 8.11
N ASN A 263 8.23 -3.94 7.38
CA ASN A 263 9.10 -3.42 6.32
C ASN A 263 8.28 -2.78 5.20
N TYR A 264 7.24 -3.47 4.70
CA TYR A 264 6.32 -2.89 3.71
C TYR A 264 5.61 -1.64 4.22
N ARG A 265 5.17 -1.64 5.48
CA ARG A 265 4.52 -0.50 6.12
C ARG A 265 5.44 0.72 6.15
N VAL A 266 6.66 0.55 6.67
CA VAL A 266 7.65 1.63 6.79
C VAL A 266 8.00 2.19 5.42
N MET A 267 8.32 1.35 4.44
CA MET A 267 8.63 1.81 3.08
C MET A 267 7.46 2.57 2.45
N TRP A 268 6.23 2.05 2.58
CA TRP A 268 5.04 2.72 2.05
C TRP A 268 4.82 4.11 2.68
N PHE A 269 4.93 4.22 4.01
CA PHE A 269 4.81 5.51 4.70
C PHE A 269 5.92 6.48 4.28
N SER A 270 7.17 6.04 4.30
CA SER A 270 8.33 6.87 3.97
C SER A 270 8.25 7.41 2.54
N LEU A 271 7.89 6.59 1.56
CA LEU A 271 7.74 7.03 0.17
C LEU A 271 6.52 7.93 -0.07
N SER A 272 5.51 7.84 0.79
CA SER A 272 4.30 8.67 0.71
C SER A 272 4.48 10.05 1.35
N TYR A 273 5.53 10.24 2.15
CA TYR A 273 5.83 11.52 2.77
C TYR A 273 6.04 12.62 1.72
N ARG A 274 5.48 13.81 1.96
CA ARG A 274 5.60 14.97 1.07
C ARG A 274 6.71 15.89 1.55
N LEU A 275 7.58 16.28 0.64
CA LEU A 275 8.66 17.22 0.90
C LEU A 275 8.11 18.66 0.84
N THR A 276 8.43 19.47 1.85
CA THR A 276 8.04 20.88 1.93
C THR A 276 9.14 21.79 1.40
N LYS A 277 8.81 23.05 1.08
CA LYS A 277 9.71 24.03 0.43
C LYS A 277 11.08 24.21 1.10
N GLN A 278 11.21 24.03 2.41
CA GLN A 278 12.52 24.13 3.08
C GLN A 278 13.52 23.06 2.60
N HIS A 279 13.02 21.95 2.05
CA HIS A 279 13.81 20.87 1.48
C HIS A 279 14.06 21.00 -0.04
N HIS A 280 13.53 22.05 -0.68
CA HIS A 280 13.62 22.27 -2.13
C HIS A 280 14.26 23.62 -2.45
N ARG A 281 15.55 23.63 -2.82
CA ARG A 281 16.20 24.80 -3.46
C ARG A 281 15.99 24.87 -4.99
N LEU A 282 15.19 23.99 -5.58
CA LEU A 282 15.26 23.67 -7.02
C LEU A 282 13.96 23.86 -7.82
N SER A 283 12.95 24.54 -7.29
CA SER A 283 11.76 24.91 -8.07
C SER A 283 11.53 26.40 -7.94
N GLU A 284 11.92 27.14 -8.98
CA GLU A 284 11.67 28.59 -9.11
C GLU A 284 10.16 28.90 -9.12
N ASP A 285 9.34 27.94 -9.56
CA ASP A 285 7.88 27.96 -9.44
C ASP A 285 7.42 27.19 -8.20
N GLY A 286 7.46 27.84 -7.04
CA GLY A 286 7.18 27.23 -5.73
C GLY A 286 5.75 26.68 -5.49
N SER A 287 5.25 25.75 -6.30
CA SER A 287 3.92 25.13 -6.13
C SER A 287 3.91 23.59 -6.09
N HIS A 288 4.99 22.90 -6.49
CA HIS A 288 5.00 21.43 -6.56
C HIS A 288 5.70 20.78 -5.35
N ARG A 289 4.91 20.32 -4.38
CA ARG A 289 5.40 19.42 -3.31
C ARG A 289 5.51 18.00 -3.88
N LEU A 290 6.73 17.49 -4.01
CA LEU A 290 7.00 16.11 -4.43
C LEU A 290 6.84 15.16 -3.24
N THR A 291 6.41 13.92 -3.49
CA THR A 291 6.57 12.85 -2.50
C THR A 291 8.02 12.37 -2.49
N VAL A 292 8.48 11.77 -1.39
CA VAL A 292 9.79 11.11 -1.31
C VAL A 292 9.95 10.09 -2.43
N GLY A 293 8.90 9.30 -2.72
CA GLY A 293 8.95 8.34 -3.84
C GLY A 293 9.06 8.99 -5.21
N GLN A 294 8.46 10.16 -5.43
CA GLN A 294 8.62 10.88 -6.69
C GLN A 294 10.02 11.52 -6.79
N ALA A 295 10.50 12.10 -5.70
CA ALA A 295 11.85 12.65 -5.61
C ALA A 295 12.92 11.55 -5.80
N LEU A 296 12.67 10.33 -5.31
CA LEU A 296 13.55 9.18 -5.51
C LEU A 296 13.80 8.89 -7.00
N PHE A 297 12.75 8.86 -7.81
CA PHE A 297 12.88 8.59 -9.25
C PHE A 297 13.29 9.81 -10.08
N GLN A 298 12.91 11.03 -9.67
CA GLN A 298 13.29 12.26 -10.37
C GLN A 298 14.74 12.70 -10.08
N LEU A 299 15.19 12.57 -8.82
CA LEU A 299 16.44 13.12 -8.30
C LEU A 299 17.46 12.06 -7.89
N GLY A 300 17.08 10.78 -7.88
CA GLY A 300 17.93 9.66 -7.47
C GLY A 300 18.44 8.83 -8.65
N PRO A 301 19.22 9.38 -9.61
CA PRO A 301 19.88 8.57 -10.65
C PRO A 301 20.87 7.55 -10.04
N GLN A 302 21.17 7.65 -8.75
CA GLN A 302 21.98 6.68 -8.01
C GLN A 302 21.24 5.36 -7.73
N LEU A 303 19.91 5.35 -7.67
CA LEU A 303 19.16 4.10 -7.52
C LEU A 303 19.28 3.27 -8.80
N VAL A 304 19.16 3.93 -9.95
CA VAL A 304 19.43 3.37 -11.28
C VAL A 304 20.90 2.96 -11.44
N ARG A 305 21.87 3.83 -11.09
CA ARG A 305 23.29 3.50 -11.22
C ARG A 305 23.79 2.42 -10.25
N ARG A 306 23.17 2.27 -9.07
CA ARG A 306 23.51 1.20 -8.11
C ARG A 306 22.88 -0.13 -8.51
N LEU A 307 21.69 -0.10 -9.12
CA LEU A 307 21.16 -1.26 -9.86
C LEU A 307 22.19 -1.67 -10.93
N ASP A 308 22.74 -0.71 -11.69
CA ASP A 308 23.76 -1.01 -12.71
C ASP A 308 25.06 -1.61 -12.12
N ALA A 309 25.61 -1.02 -11.05
CA ALA A 309 26.87 -1.47 -10.45
C ALA A 309 26.80 -2.86 -9.79
N TYR A 310 25.62 -3.27 -9.30
CA TYR A 310 25.43 -4.60 -8.72
C TYR A 310 25.39 -5.71 -9.79
N THR A 311 25.03 -5.33 -11.03
CA THR A 311 24.87 -6.26 -12.16
C THR A 311 26.14 -6.49 -12.95
N SER A 312 27.05 -5.52 -12.95
CA SER A 312 28.37 -5.66 -13.57
C SER A 312 29.30 -6.67 -12.88
N HIS A 313 28.87 -7.28 -11.78
CA HIS A 313 29.58 -8.37 -11.09
C HIS A 313 29.04 -9.77 -11.41
N SER A 314 28.02 -9.89 -12.26
CA SER A 314 27.60 -11.16 -12.85
C SER A 314 28.45 -11.42 -14.09
N GLU A 315 29.39 -12.35 -14.02
CA GLU A 315 30.21 -12.79 -15.14
C GLU A 315 29.32 -13.20 -16.33
N SER A 316 29.44 -12.46 -17.43
CA SER A 316 28.84 -12.79 -18.71
C SER A 316 29.57 -13.99 -19.32
N ASN A 317 29.02 -15.19 -19.18
CA ASN A 317 29.37 -16.30 -20.06
C ASN A 317 28.65 -16.08 -21.40
N ASP A 318 29.39 -15.46 -22.31
CA ASP A 318 29.03 -15.22 -23.69
C ASP A 318 29.30 -16.51 -24.50
N ASP A 319 28.30 -17.38 -24.62
CA ASP A 319 28.33 -18.48 -25.58
C ASP A 319 27.42 -18.15 -26.77
N GLY A 320 28.06 -17.62 -27.81
CA GLY A 320 27.48 -17.47 -29.13
C GLY A 320 27.16 -18.83 -29.75
N SER A 321 25.90 -19.04 -30.11
CA SER A 321 25.56 -19.97 -31.18
C SER A 321 24.33 -19.47 -31.95
N SER A 322 24.60 -18.99 -33.17
CA SER A 322 23.60 -18.72 -34.18
C SER A 322 23.09 -20.04 -34.75
N SER A 323 21.78 -20.28 -34.67
CA SER A 323 21.12 -21.20 -35.59
C SER A 323 19.72 -20.69 -35.93
N SER A 324 19.54 -20.45 -37.22
CA SER A 324 18.30 -20.04 -37.86
C SER A 324 17.42 -21.26 -38.12
N SER A 325 16.26 -21.31 -37.49
CA SER A 325 15.12 -22.07 -37.99
C SER A 325 13.84 -21.27 -37.80
N SER A 326 13.20 -20.98 -38.93
CA SER A 326 11.92 -20.31 -39.07
C SER A 326 10.81 -21.23 -38.58
N GLU A 327 10.37 -21.03 -37.33
CA GLU A 327 9.10 -21.52 -36.84
C GLU A 327 8.20 -20.33 -36.53
N THR A 328 7.10 -20.24 -37.25
CA THR A 328 5.99 -19.30 -37.01
C THR A 328 5.42 -19.53 -35.62
N LYS A 329 5.92 -18.76 -34.65
CA LYS A 329 5.37 -18.68 -33.29
C LYS A 329 4.02 -17.94 -33.32
N PRO A 330 3.05 -18.34 -32.49
CA PRO A 330 1.79 -17.63 -32.36
C PRO A 330 2.06 -16.19 -31.88
N LEU A 331 1.21 -15.24 -32.26
CA LEU A 331 1.20 -13.85 -31.77
C LEU A 331 1.05 -13.83 -30.23
N TYR A 332 2.15 -14.04 -29.51
CA TYR A 332 2.35 -13.50 -28.19
C TYR A 332 2.73 -12.04 -28.43
N GLU A 333 1.83 -11.11 -28.10
CA GLU A 333 2.14 -9.68 -28.07
C GLU A 333 3.38 -9.50 -27.18
N ALA A 334 4.51 -9.18 -27.82
CA ALA A 334 5.75 -8.88 -27.14
C ALA A 334 5.50 -7.66 -26.22
N GLU A 335 5.74 -7.84 -24.92
CA GLU A 335 5.64 -6.76 -23.94
C GLU A 335 6.57 -5.61 -24.34
N SER A 336 6.09 -4.36 -24.28
CA SER A 336 6.92 -3.21 -24.66
C SER A 336 8.14 -3.07 -23.75
N GLU A 337 9.25 -2.56 -24.31
CA GLU A 337 10.46 -2.24 -23.54
C GLU A 337 10.15 -1.28 -22.38
N TYR A 338 9.19 -0.36 -22.56
CA TYR A 338 8.75 0.54 -21.50
C TYR A 338 8.07 -0.21 -20.34
N THR A 339 7.18 -1.17 -20.63
CA THR A 339 6.49 -1.96 -19.60
C THR A 339 7.46 -2.89 -18.88
N LYS A 340 8.40 -3.49 -19.62
CA LYS A 340 9.49 -4.29 -19.05
C LYS A 340 10.35 -3.45 -18.10
N MET A 341 10.76 -2.27 -18.54
CA MET A 341 11.53 -1.31 -17.73
C MET A 341 10.78 -0.90 -16.47
N ILE A 342 9.47 -0.58 -16.55
CA ILE A 342 8.67 -0.31 -15.35
C ILE A 342 8.70 -1.48 -14.38
N ARG A 343 8.50 -2.71 -14.86
CA ARG A 343 8.52 -3.90 -13.99
C ARG A 343 9.85 -4.03 -13.27
N GLU A 344 10.95 -4.00 -14.02
CA GLU A 344 12.31 -4.14 -13.51
C GLU A 344 12.65 -3.04 -12.49
N VAL A 345 12.31 -1.78 -12.78
CA VAL A 345 12.53 -0.67 -11.85
C VAL A 345 11.73 -0.85 -10.56
N ILE A 346 10.47 -1.26 -10.63
CA ILE A 346 9.63 -1.43 -9.44
C ILE A 346 10.12 -2.60 -8.58
N ASP A 347 10.39 -3.75 -9.20
CA ASP A 347 10.87 -4.93 -8.47
C ASP A 347 12.27 -4.68 -7.88
N GLY A 348 13.18 -4.11 -8.68
CA GLY A 348 14.50 -3.70 -8.21
C GLY A 348 14.42 -2.66 -7.09
N SER A 349 13.50 -1.69 -7.18
CA SER A 349 13.30 -0.71 -6.10
C SER A 349 12.86 -1.36 -4.80
N ILE A 350 11.97 -2.36 -4.83
CA ILE A 350 11.56 -3.06 -3.60
C ILE A 350 12.78 -3.73 -2.94
N VAL A 351 13.65 -4.37 -3.75
CA VAL A 351 14.88 -5.01 -3.26
C VAL A 351 15.87 -3.98 -2.72
N SER A 352 16.11 -2.90 -3.45
CA SER A 352 17.11 -1.88 -3.09
C SER A 352 16.70 -1.01 -1.89
N LEU A 353 15.40 -0.95 -1.58
CA LEU A 353 14.85 -0.24 -0.44
C LEU A 353 14.61 -1.18 0.77
N TRP A 354 14.75 -2.49 0.58
CA TRP A 354 14.53 -3.47 1.62
C TRP A 354 15.54 -3.27 2.77
N PRO A 355 15.15 -3.32 4.05
CA PRO A 355 16.03 -2.96 5.16
C PRO A 355 17.32 -3.78 5.26
N GLU A 356 17.24 -5.07 4.94
CA GLU A 356 18.38 -5.99 4.94
C GLU A 356 19.19 -5.94 3.63
N SER A 357 18.80 -5.07 2.69
CA SER A 357 19.57 -4.82 1.47
C SER A 357 20.84 -4.04 1.76
N THR A 358 21.97 -4.51 1.26
CA THR A 358 23.27 -3.82 1.36
C THR A 358 23.29 -2.47 0.63
N LEU A 359 22.31 -2.23 -0.26
CA LEU A 359 22.23 -1.01 -1.06
C LEU A 359 21.78 0.22 -0.25
N LEU A 360 21.04 0.01 0.85
CA LEU A 360 20.53 1.03 1.79
C LEU A 360 20.02 2.30 1.09
N THR A 361 19.29 2.15 -0.01
CA THR A 361 19.14 3.25 -0.97
C THR A 361 18.28 4.38 -0.44
N LEU A 362 17.23 4.08 0.32
CA LEU A 362 16.36 5.09 0.92
C LEU A 362 17.10 5.90 2.00
N PRO A 363 17.77 5.28 2.99
CA PRO A 363 18.61 6.01 3.94
C PRO A 363 19.65 6.91 3.28
N TYR A 364 20.40 6.40 2.28
CA TYR A 364 21.40 7.21 1.58
C TYR A 364 20.79 8.38 0.82
N PHE A 365 19.66 8.15 0.14
CA PHE A 365 18.95 9.21 -0.57
C PHE A 365 18.47 10.31 0.39
N LEU A 366 17.88 9.92 1.52
CA LEU A 366 17.43 10.87 2.54
C LEU A 366 18.60 11.63 3.18
N ALA A 367 19.72 10.96 3.45
CA ALA A 367 20.92 11.60 4.01
C ALA A 367 21.58 12.58 3.02
N ASP A 368 21.77 12.18 1.76
CA ASP A 368 22.45 12.98 0.72
C ASP A 368 21.64 14.21 0.29
N LYS A 369 20.32 14.06 0.17
CA LYS A 369 19.46 15.12 -0.41
C LYS A 369 18.71 15.96 0.60
N TYR A 370 18.47 15.43 1.80
CA TYR A 370 17.53 16.05 2.73
C TYR A 370 18.06 16.37 4.10
N LEU A 371 19.34 16.08 4.41
CA LEU A 371 20.02 16.40 5.67
C LEU A 371 19.00 16.41 6.83
N LEU A 372 18.54 15.21 7.20
CA LEU A 372 17.80 15.01 8.45
C LEU A 372 18.78 15.28 9.61
N LEU A 373 18.99 16.56 9.90
CA LEU A 373 19.52 17.11 11.15
C LEU A 373 18.60 18.24 11.59
#